data_AF-A0CUJ8-F1
#
_entry.id   AF-A0CUJ8-F1
#
_cell.length_a   1.000
_cell.length_b   1.000
_cell.length_c   1.000
_cell.angle_alpha   90.00
_cell.angle_beta   90.00
_cell.angle_gamma   90.00
#
_symmetry.space_group_name_H-M   'P 1'
#
loop_
_entity.id
_entity.type
_entity.pdbx_description
1 polymer ?
#
loop_
_entity_poly.entity_id
_entity_poly.type
_entity_poly.pdbx_seq_one_letter_code
_entity_poly.pdbx_strand_id
1 'polypeptide(L)'
;MQTSIDLPSPLGVIQTSSITSTGKILSPDQQNNLKDAVKRSEEDKLFRKQNQMNDMEEFEAMEVQNGDQKSLIYYYKALKFDEEIQQNELQINNIVQIRSKLGMIEGFLMKKSPHWFQGYSQRNCILRNRVFRYYDSENKKVQGVLNFDVQSFQLQELQDKNGNTVEFILKPLGQTQKVFQFKGGTVDQTKTWVQLIKQHLQDSIGALKVLKSLSTYEYFWRFERISSLQIMEDAEDGDILLFQGKDINCHIQRTLTQANFDHVGILIRLNDNQLYLFEALPLHGVGLCRWNKFIICKWNYLYHKVIYRKLQVNRDENFISRMHEFVTENIGKQYSFNPTKLFKFKSTMLQDPQQQQTRTFFSSELVAACYKHLNLLSKDISSTQYSPGSFSSENQKLSLRYGSLSEEYLIDFEGE
;
A
#
# COMPACT_ATOMS: atom_id res chain seq x y z
N MET A 1 -27.64 11.85 -57.37
CA MET A 1 -28.17 12.37 -56.08
C MET A 1 -28.03 11.27 -55.06
N GLN A 2 -26.98 11.33 -54.25
CA GLN A 2 -26.74 10.40 -53.15
C GLN A 2 -26.62 11.27 -51.90
N THR A 3 -27.63 11.20 -51.05
CA THR A 3 -27.70 11.92 -49.78
C THR A 3 -26.78 11.25 -48.78
N SER A 4 -25.73 11.96 -48.36
CA SER A 4 -24.89 11.61 -47.21
C SER A 4 -25.69 11.80 -45.92
N ILE A 5 -25.73 10.76 -45.09
CA ILE A 5 -26.25 10.83 -43.72
C ILE A 5 -25.07 11.22 -42.83
N ASP A 6 -25.08 12.43 -42.30
CA ASP A 6 -24.13 12.88 -41.29
C ASP A 6 -24.45 12.19 -39.96
N LEU A 7 -23.48 11.44 -39.44
CA LEU A 7 -23.52 10.93 -38.07
C LEU A 7 -23.16 12.07 -37.09
N PRO A 8 -23.84 12.19 -35.94
CA PRO A 8 -23.55 13.24 -34.98
C PRO A 8 -22.16 13.04 -34.37
N SER A 9 -21.42 14.14 -34.28
CA SER A 9 -20.12 14.23 -33.59
C SER A 9 -20.25 13.77 -32.13
N PRO A 10 -19.29 13.00 -31.57
CA PRO A 10 -19.34 12.63 -30.17
C PRO A 10 -19.30 13.89 -29.31
N LEU A 11 -20.20 13.92 -28.32
CA LEU A 11 -20.33 14.92 -27.27
C LEU A 11 -18.96 15.37 -26.74
N GLY A 12 -18.82 16.69 -26.60
CA GLY A 12 -17.57 17.38 -26.31
C GLY A 12 -16.78 16.78 -25.15
N VAL A 13 -15.49 16.57 -25.41
CA VAL A 13 -14.48 16.33 -24.39
C VAL A 13 -14.44 17.55 -23.48
N ILE A 14 -14.98 17.42 -22.26
CA ILE A 14 -14.78 18.42 -21.20
C ILE A 14 -13.30 18.38 -20.86
N GLN A 15 -12.53 19.39 -21.30
CA GLN A 15 -11.17 19.61 -20.84
C GLN A 15 -11.22 20.01 -19.36
N THR A 16 -11.07 19.05 -18.46
CA THR A 16 -10.86 19.33 -17.04
C THR A 16 -9.41 19.78 -16.86
N SER A 17 -9.21 21.08 -16.64
CA SER A 17 -7.90 21.60 -16.23
C SER A 17 -7.52 20.98 -14.88
N SER A 18 -6.39 20.26 -14.82
CA SER A 18 -5.94 19.58 -13.61
C SER A 18 -5.37 20.58 -12.61
N ILE A 19 -6.10 20.84 -11.52
CA ILE A 19 -5.68 21.70 -10.41
C ILE A 19 -4.96 20.84 -9.38
N THR A 20 -3.75 21.23 -8.97
CA THR A 20 -3.00 20.57 -7.88
C THR A 20 -3.70 20.70 -6.54
N SER A 21 -3.37 19.84 -5.56
CA SER A 21 -3.81 20.01 -4.16
C SER A 21 -3.43 21.38 -3.57
N THR A 22 -2.46 22.08 -4.18
CA THR A 22 -2.04 23.46 -3.85
C THR A 22 -2.78 24.56 -4.62
N GLY A 23 -3.77 24.22 -5.46
CA GLY A 23 -4.50 25.17 -6.30
C GLY A 23 -3.74 25.61 -7.56
N LYS A 24 -2.49 25.19 -7.78
CA LYS A 24 -1.74 25.48 -9.01
C LYS A 24 -2.22 24.59 -10.15
N ILE A 25 -2.55 25.19 -11.30
CA ILE A 25 -2.89 24.46 -12.52
C ILE A 25 -1.61 23.89 -13.12
N LEU A 26 -1.59 22.58 -13.40
CA LEU A 26 -0.46 21.96 -14.11
C LEU A 26 -0.41 22.49 -15.54
N SER A 27 0.80 22.81 -16.02
CA SER A 27 0.98 23.14 -17.44
C SER A 27 0.60 21.95 -18.34
N PRO A 28 0.21 22.18 -19.61
CA PRO A 28 -0.06 21.09 -20.55
C PRO A 28 1.10 20.08 -20.65
N ASP A 29 2.34 20.56 -20.63
CA ASP A 29 3.54 19.70 -20.65
C ASP A 29 3.64 18.84 -19.40
N GLN A 30 3.32 19.40 -18.22
CA GLN A 30 3.29 18.64 -16.96
C GLN A 30 2.20 17.57 -16.98
N GLN A 31 1.02 17.87 -17.54
CA GLN A 31 -0.07 16.90 -17.68
C GLN A 31 0.30 15.77 -18.66
N ASN A 32 0.95 16.09 -19.77
CA ASN A 32 1.42 15.09 -20.73
C ASN A 32 2.52 14.21 -20.11
N ASN A 33 3.49 14.82 -19.42
CA ASN A 33 4.52 14.08 -18.69
C ASN A 33 3.91 13.12 -17.66
N LEU A 34 2.85 13.54 -16.95
CA LEU A 34 2.14 12.70 -16.00
C LEU A 34 1.50 11.49 -16.69
N LYS A 35 0.77 11.72 -17.80
CA LYS A 35 0.15 10.64 -18.60
C LYS A 35 1.20 9.65 -19.11
N ASP A 36 2.32 10.15 -19.61
CA ASP A 36 3.42 9.32 -20.09
C ASP A 36 4.11 8.55 -18.95
N ALA A 37 4.22 9.15 -17.77
CA ALA A 37 4.75 8.48 -16.57
C ALA A 37 3.87 7.31 -16.12
N VAL A 38 2.56 7.50 -16.20
CA VAL A 38 1.58 6.47 -15.90
C VAL A 38 1.74 5.34 -16.92
N LYS A 39 1.59 5.64 -18.21
CA LYS A 39 1.70 4.66 -19.30
C LYS A 39 2.98 3.81 -19.20
N ARG A 40 4.14 4.45 -19.01
CA ARG A 40 5.44 3.77 -18.85
C ARG A 40 5.50 2.78 -17.69
N SER A 41 4.92 3.16 -16.55
CA SER A 41 4.87 2.31 -15.36
C SER A 41 3.96 1.09 -15.55
N GLU A 42 2.88 1.26 -16.33
CA GLU A 42 1.98 0.17 -16.70
C GLU A 42 2.63 -0.79 -17.70
N GLU A 43 3.33 -0.27 -18.71
CA GLU A 43 4.08 -1.06 -19.69
C GLU A 43 5.16 -1.94 -19.04
N ASP A 44 5.91 -1.42 -18.06
CA ASP A 44 6.92 -2.20 -17.31
C ASP A 44 6.28 -3.40 -16.61
N LYS A 45 5.18 -3.16 -15.88
CA LYS A 45 4.51 -4.20 -15.09
C LYS A 45 3.83 -5.23 -15.98
N LEU A 46 3.25 -4.78 -17.10
CA LEU A 46 2.69 -5.67 -18.12
C LEU A 46 3.76 -6.59 -18.68
N PHE A 47 4.92 -6.04 -19.06
CA PHE A 47 6.05 -6.80 -19.57
C PHE A 47 6.55 -7.83 -18.54
N ARG A 48 6.73 -7.43 -17.28
CA ARG A 48 7.11 -8.34 -16.20
C ARG A 48 6.09 -9.45 -15.99
N LYS A 49 4.80 -9.11 -16.03
CA LYS A 49 3.71 -10.08 -15.88
C LYS A 49 3.69 -11.11 -17.01
N GLN A 50 3.83 -10.66 -18.26
CA GLN A 50 3.94 -11.53 -19.43
C GLN A 50 5.11 -12.52 -19.31
N ASN A 51 6.24 -12.08 -18.74
CA ASN A 51 7.41 -12.95 -18.56
C ASN A 51 7.31 -13.91 -17.37
N GLN A 52 6.47 -13.61 -16.37
CA GLN A 52 6.31 -14.44 -15.17
C GLN A 52 5.15 -15.42 -15.24
N MET A 53 4.10 -15.14 -16.00
CA MET A 53 2.88 -15.94 -16.01
C MET A 53 2.79 -16.80 -17.28
N ASN A 54 2.80 -18.12 -17.11
CA ASN A 54 2.51 -19.09 -18.17
C ASN A 54 1.00 -19.18 -18.51
N ASP A 55 0.14 -18.44 -17.78
CA ASP A 55 -1.31 -18.44 -18.01
C ASP A 55 -1.68 -17.56 -19.21
N MET A 56 -1.78 -18.17 -20.39
CA MET A 56 -2.29 -17.52 -21.59
C MET A 56 -3.77 -17.12 -21.49
N GLU A 57 -4.53 -17.65 -20.51
CA GLU A 57 -5.99 -17.41 -20.40
C GLU A 57 -6.37 -15.95 -20.04
N GLU A 58 -5.47 -15.22 -19.36
CA GLU A 58 -5.69 -13.81 -19.00
C GLU A 58 -5.34 -12.81 -20.13
N PHE A 59 -4.83 -13.30 -21.26
CA PHE A 59 -4.48 -12.49 -22.41
C PHE A 59 -5.48 -12.68 -23.56
N GLU A 60 -5.85 -11.59 -24.20
CA GLU A 60 -6.64 -11.60 -25.44
C GLU A 60 -5.71 -11.26 -26.61
N ALA A 61 -5.75 -12.09 -27.64
CA ALA A 61 -5.05 -11.81 -28.89
C ALA A 61 -5.87 -10.81 -29.72
N MET A 62 -5.25 -9.71 -30.11
CA MET A 62 -5.82 -8.75 -31.06
C MET A 62 -5.00 -8.80 -32.35
N GLU A 63 -5.66 -9.01 -33.49
CA GLU A 63 -5.00 -8.83 -34.80
C GLU A 63 -4.78 -7.34 -35.05
N VAL A 64 -3.53 -6.95 -35.23
CA VAL A 64 -3.16 -5.62 -35.70
C VAL A 64 -2.66 -5.74 -37.13
N GLN A 65 -3.26 -4.97 -38.03
CA GLN A 65 -2.81 -4.83 -39.42
C GLN A 65 -1.82 -3.68 -39.51
N ASN A 66 -0.64 -3.94 -40.09
CA ASN A 66 0.34 -2.94 -40.42
C ASN A 66 0.75 -3.12 -41.88
N GLY A 67 0.08 -2.39 -42.78
CA GLY A 67 0.13 -2.65 -44.22
C GLY A 67 -0.45 -4.04 -44.56
N ASP A 68 0.26 -4.82 -45.37
CA ASP A 68 -0.13 -6.19 -45.75
C ASP A 68 0.19 -7.25 -44.69
N GLN A 69 0.87 -6.87 -43.60
CA GLN A 69 1.21 -7.81 -42.52
C GLN A 69 0.17 -7.79 -41.40
N LYS A 70 -0.34 -8.98 -41.06
CA LYS A 70 -1.13 -9.23 -39.85
C LYS A 70 -0.21 -9.73 -38.74
N SER A 71 -0.29 -9.11 -37.56
CA SER A 71 0.40 -9.57 -36.36
C SER A 71 -0.60 -9.73 -35.22
N LEU A 72 -0.47 -10.78 -34.42
CA LEU A 72 -1.25 -10.94 -33.19
C LEU A 72 -0.50 -10.26 -32.05
N ILE A 73 -1.13 -9.28 -31.40
CA ILE A 73 -0.63 -8.68 -30.17
C ILE A 73 -1.50 -9.18 -29.02
N TYR A 74 -0.86 -9.80 -28.02
CA TYR A 74 -1.53 -10.28 -26.82
C TYR A 74 -1.60 -9.15 -25.80
N TYR A 75 -2.79 -8.64 -25.53
CA TYR A 75 -3.03 -7.63 -24.50
C TYR A 75 -3.71 -8.25 -23.30
N TYR A 76 -3.35 -7.76 -22.12
CA TYR A 76 -3.96 -8.20 -20.88
C TYR A 76 -5.40 -7.69 -20.81
N LYS A 77 -6.38 -8.59 -20.64
CA LYS A 77 -7.82 -8.26 -20.71
C LYS A 77 -8.21 -7.10 -19.79
N ALA A 78 -7.56 -6.97 -18.62
CA ALA A 78 -7.86 -5.89 -17.66
C ALA A 78 -7.51 -4.47 -18.15
N LEU A 79 -6.71 -4.31 -19.22
CA LEU A 79 -6.42 -2.99 -19.79
C LEU A 79 -7.59 -2.41 -20.61
N LYS A 80 -8.62 -3.21 -20.94
CA LYS A 80 -9.81 -2.75 -21.66
C LYS A 80 -10.85 -2.06 -20.77
N PHE A 81 -10.64 -2.03 -19.46
CA PHE A 81 -11.70 -1.66 -18.53
C PHE A 81 -11.38 -0.40 -17.71
N ASP A 82 -10.99 0.69 -18.37
CA ASP A 82 -10.91 1.99 -17.69
C ASP A 82 -12.27 2.37 -17.04
N GLU A 83 -13.40 1.95 -17.63
CA GLU A 83 -14.74 2.10 -17.03
C GLU A 83 -14.94 1.23 -15.78
N GLU A 84 -14.49 -0.03 -15.76
CA GLU A 84 -14.59 -0.89 -14.57
C GLU A 84 -13.64 -0.41 -13.46
N ILE A 85 -12.46 0.12 -13.83
CA ILE A 85 -11.56 0.78 -12.89
C ILE A 85 -12.28 1.97 -12.26
N GLN A 86 -12.93 2.83 -13.05
CA GLN A 86 -13.68 3.97 -12.54
C GLN A 86 -14.88 3.56 -11.67
N GLN A 87 -15.62 2.51 -12.05
CA GLN A 87 -16.73 2.00 -11.26
C GLN A 87 -16.27 1.39 -9.93
N ASN A 88 -15.20 0.59 -9.93
CA ASN A 88 -14.59 0.06 -8.73
C ASN A 88 -14.06 1.19 -7.83
N GLU A 89 -13.45 2.22 -8.41
CA GLU A 89 -13.00 3.41 -7.67
C GLU A 89 -14.18 4.13 -7.00
N LEU A 90 -15.28 4.33 -7.72
CA LEU A 90 -16.50 4.93 -7.15
C LEU A 90 -17.08 4.06 -6.03
N GLN A 91 -17.13 2.75 -6.21
CA GLN A 91 -17.64 1.83 -5.19
C GLN A 91 -16.74 1.83 -3.95
N ILE A 92 -15.43 1.78 -4.13
CA ILE A 92 -14.44 1.88 -3.05
C ILE A 92 -14.60 3.21 -2.32
N ASN A 93 -14.61 4.33 -3.04
CA ASN A 93 -14.75 5.66 -2.45
C ASN A 93 -16.08 5.79 -1.68
N ASN A 94 -17.17 5.24 -2.21
CA ASN A 94 -18.45 5.20 -1.51
C ASN A 94 -18.36 4.38 -0.22
N ILE A 95 -17.75 3.19 -0.26
CA ILE A 95 -17.52 2.39 0.95
C ILE A 95 -16.73 3.23 1.95
N VAL A 96 -15.57 3.76 1.57
CA VAL A 96 -14.70 4.58 2.44
C VAL A 96 -15.45 5.77 3.06
N GLN A 97 -16.23 6.50 2.26
CA GLN A 97 -16.95 7.70 2.72
C GLN A 97 -18.11 7.38 3.68
N ILE A 98 -18.75 6.23 3.54
CA ILE A 98 -19.91 5.84 4.35
C ILE A 98 -19.50 5.29 5.73
N ARG A 99 -18.23 4.90 5.90
CA ARG A 99 -17.75 4.26 7.13
C ARG A 99 -17.89 5.17 8.34
N SER A 100 -18.52 4.64 9.38
CA SER A 100 -18.75 5.41 10.61
C SER A 100 -17.44 5.67 11.34
N LYS A 101 -17.30 6.87 11.91
CA LYS A 101 -16.26 7.15 12.89
C LYS A 101 -16.60 6.43 14.19
N LEU A 102 -15.92 5.31 14.46
CA LEU A 102 -16.17 4.48 15.63
C LEU A 102 -15.40 5.00 16.86
N GLY A 103 -15.90 4.67 18.05
CA GLY A 103 -15.21 4.96 19.31
C GLY A 103 -13.87 4.23 19.41
N MET A 104 -12.99 4.72 20.27
CA MET A 104 -11.75 4.04 20.64
C MET A 104 -11.83 3.64 22.12
N ILE A 105 -11.27 2.49 22.47
CA ILE A 105 -11.04 2.12 23.86
C ILE A 105 -9.64 1.53 24.03
N GLU A 106 -9.01 1.90 25.13
CA GLU A 106 -7.73 1.37 25.58
C GLU A 106 -7.85 1.00 27.06
N GLY A 107 -7.21 -0.09 27.46
CA GLY A 107 -7.19 -0.52 28.84
C GLY A 107 -6.74 -1.96 29.02
N PHE A 108 -6.72 -2.41 30.27
CA PHE A 108 -6.31 -3.76 30.61
C PHE A 108 -7.44 -4.76 30.37
N LEU A 109 -7.09 -5.89 29.77
CA LEU A 109 -7.92 -7.09 29.73
C LEU A 109 -7.11 -8.30 30.20
N MET A 110 -7.79 -9.24 30.85
CA MET A 110 -7.24 -10.54 31.19
C MET A 110 -7.44 -11.47 30.00
N LYS A 111 -6.34 -11.86 29.34
CA LYS A 111 -6.35 -12.79 28.22
C LYS A 111 -6.05 -14.21 28.70
N LYS A 112 -6.88 -15.17 28.30
CA LYS A 112 -6.63 -16.59 28.58
C LYS A 112 -5.42 -17.09 27.77
N SER A 113 -4.50 -17.77 28.45
CA SER A 113 -3.36 -18.44 27.81
C SER A 113 -3.84 -19.68 27.06
N PRO A 114 -3.28 -20.00 25.89
CA PRO A 114 -3.51 -21.30 25.25
C PRO A 114 -2.93 -22.47 26.05
N HIS A 115 -1.96 -22.22 26.94
CA HIS A 115 -1.38 -23.23 27.81
C HIS A 115 -2.27 -23.43 29.05
N TRP A 116 -2.79 -24.64 29.22
CA TRP A 116 -3.79 -24.99 30.24
C TRP A 116 -3.37 -24.67 31.69
N PHE A 117 -2.08 -24.58 31.97
CA PHE A 117 -1.53 -24.26 33.31
C PHE A 117 -1.33 -22.75 33.58
N GLN A 118 -1.37 -21.88 32.56
CA GLN A 118 -1.06 -20.44 32.73
C GLN A 118 -2.28 -19.57 33.05
N GLY A 119 -3.50 -20.10 32.97
CA GLY A 119 -4.72 -19.36 33.32
C GLY A 119 -4.89 -18.05 32.52
N TYR A 120 -5.21 -16.96 33.21
CA TYR A 120 -5.37 -15.62 32.63
C TYR A 120 -4.14 -14.76 32.90
N SER A 121 -3.76 -13.97 31.91
CA SER A 121 -2.67 -13.01 32.00
C SER A 121 -3.14 -11.62 31.59
N GLN A 122 -2.70 -10.59 32.31
CA GLN A 122 -3.05 -9.21 32.00
C GLN A 122 -2.39 -8.77 30.69
N ARG A 123 -3.13 -8.06 29.84
CA ARG A 123 -2.65 -7.48 28.59
C ARG A 123 -3.13 -6.05 28.47
N ASN A 124 -2.28 -5.17 27.95
CA ASN A 124 -2.71 -3.87 27.47
C ASN A 124 -3.42 -4.09 26.15
N CYS A 125 -4.66 -3.63 26.01
CA CYS A 125 -5.46 -3.81 24.82
C CYS A 125 -5.88 -2.45 24.26
N ILE A 126 -5.93 -2.35 22.94
CA ILE A 126 -6.40 -1.17 22.21
C ILE A 126 -7.35 -1.65 21.11
N LEU A 127 -8.56 -1.10 21.07
CA LEU A 127 -9.46 -1.20 19.92
C LEU A 127 -9.60 0.18 19.31
N ARG A 128 -9.15 0.32 18.07
CA ARG A 128 -9.24 1.55 17.29
C ARG A 128 -9.25 1.21 15.81
N ASN A 129 -10.04 1.93 15.03
CA ASN A 129 -10.11 1.76 13.57
C ASN A 129 -10.31 0.30 13.15
N ARG A 130 -11.15 -0.44 13.90
CA ARG A 130 -11.50 -1.86 13.63
C ARG A 130 -10.32 -2.82 13.78
N VAL A 131 -9.24 -2.37 14.40
CA VAL A 131 -8.10 -3.19 14.78
C VAL A 131 -8.05 -3.35 16.29
N PHE A 132 -8.15 -4.58 16.75
CA PHE A 132 -7.98 -4.96 18.15
C PHE A 132 -6.54 -5.47 18.36
N ARG A 133 -5.73 -4.69 19.07
CA ARG A 133 -4.35 -5.05 19.44
C ARG A 133 -4.27 -5.40 20.90
N TYR A 134 -3.40 -6.35 21.23
CA TYR A 134 -3.02 -6.62 22.61
C TYR A 134 -1.51 -6.78 22.73
N TYR A 135 -0.97 -6.20 23.79
CA TYR A 135 0.45 -6.09 24.07
C TYR A 135 0.79 -6.84 25.34
N ASP A 136 2.03 -7.27 25.42
CA ASP A 136 2.62 -7.69 26.68
C ASP A 136 2.59 -6.53 27.70
N SER A 137 2.28 -6.85 28.95
CA SER A 137 2.13 -5.85 30.01
C SER A 137 3.45 -5.22 30.44
N GLU A 138 4.57 -5.93 30.29
CA GLU A 138 5.88 -5.53 30.80
C GLU A 138 6.68 -4.79 29.73
N ASN A 139 6.85 -5.39 28.56
CA ASN A 139 7.73 -4.86 27.51
C ASN A 139 7.01 -4.09 26.40
N LYS A 140 5.67 -3.95 26.49
CA LYS A 140 4.82 -3.28 25.50
C LYS A 140 4.97 -3.84 24.07
N LYS A 141 5.51 -5.05 23.90
CA LYS A 141 5.60 -5.70 22.60
C LYS A 141 4.21 -6.17 22.16
N VAL A 142 3.87 -5.94 20.90
CA VAL A 142 2.65 -6.48 20.29
C VAL A 142 2.66 -8.01 20.41
N GLN A 143 1.62 -8.56 21.03
CA GLN A 143 1.43 -10.01 21.17
C GLN A 143 0.36 -10.52 20.21
N GLY A 144 -0.60 -9.68 19.82
CA GLY A 144 -1.37 -9.94 18.63
C GLY A 144 -2.24 -8.79 18.17
N VAL A 145 -2.65 -8.91 16.91
CA VAL A 145 -3.41 -7.94 16.15
C VAL A 145 -4.54 -8.68 15.45
N LEU A 146 -5.76 -8.25 15.70
CA LEU A 146 -6.97 -8.75 15.05
C LEU A 146 -7.54 -7.56 14.26
N ASN A 147 -7.20 -7.50 12.98
CA ASN A 147 -7.76 -6.48 12.08
C ASN A 147 -9.05 -7.02 11.46
N PHE A 148 -10.18 -6.43 11.82
CA PHE A 148 -11.50 -6.88 11.37
C PHE A 148 -11.75 -6.55 9.90
N ASP A 149 -10.96 -5.69 9.27
CA ASP A 149 -11.09 -5.35 7.85
C ASP A 149 -10.47 -6.39 6.91
N VAL A 150 -9.58 -7.25 7.41
CA VAL A 150 -8.91 -8.31 6.63
C VAL A 150 -9.37 -9.72 7.00
N GLN A 151 -10.17 -9.87 8.06
CA GLN A 151 -10.63 -11.17 8.54
C GLN A 151 -11.94 -11.03 9.31
N SER A 152 -12.95 -11.84 8.96
CA SER A 152 -14.17 -11.92 9.76
C SER A 152 -13.91 -12.63 11.09
N PHE A 153 -14.54 -12.14 12.15
CA PHE A 153 -14.55 -12.81 13.45
C PHE A 153 -15.98 -13.05 13.92
N GLN A 154 -16.21 -14.22 14.50
CA GLN A 154 -17.36 -14.47 15.35
C GLN A 154 -17.04 -14.03 16.77
N LEU A 155 -17.88 -13.17 17.34
CA LEU A 155 -17.87 -12.82 18.75
C LEU A 155 -18.81 -13.75 19.51
N GLN A 156 -18.30 -14.43 20.54
CA GLN A 156 -19.10 -15.23 21.48
C GLN A 156 -18.98 -14.62 22.86
N GLU A 157 -20.12 -14.44 23.54
CA GLU A 157 -20.19 -13.95 24.91
C GLU A 157 -20.40 -15.11 25.87
N LEU A 158 -19.60 -15.17 26.94
CA LEU A 158 -19.79 -16.11 28.03
C LEU A 158 -20.48 -15.38 29.17
N GLN A 159 -21.67 -15.85 29.54
CA GLN A 159 -22.51 -15.24 30.57
C GLN A 159 -22.46 -16.04 31.87
N ASP A 160 -22.58 -15.33 32.99
CA ASP A 160 -22.81 -15.96 34.30
C ASP A 160 -24.27 -16.44 34.45
N LYS A 161 -24.61 -17.00 35.61
CA LYS A 161 -25.97 -17.48 35.93
C LYS A 161 -27.04 -16.37 35.91
N ASN A 162 -26.61 -15.12 36.03
CA ASN A 162 -27.49 -13.94 36.02
C ASN A 162 -27.59 -13.32 34.61
N GLY A 163 -27.00 -13.95 33.59
CA GLY A 163 -26.99 -13.44 32.22
C GLY A 163 -25.96 -12.32 31.97
N ASN A 164 -25.07 -12.04 32.92
CA ASN A 164 -24.04 -11.02 32.73
C ASN A 164 -22.89 -11.56 31.89
N THR A 165 -22.51 -10.86 30.83
CA THR A 165 -21.30 -11.15 30.06
C THR A 165 -20.05 -10.96 30.92
N VAL A 166 -19.44 -12.07 31.31
CA VAL A 166 -18.24 -12.11 32.17
C VAL A 166 -16.97 -12.27 31.34
N GLU A 167 -17.06 -12.93 30.18
CA GLU A 167 -15.95 -13.10 29.25
C GLU A 167 -16.44 -13.03 27.80
N PHE A 168 -15.51 -12.87 26.87
CA PHE A 168 -15.80 -12.94 25.44
C PHE A 168 -14.70 -13.67 24.67
N ILE A 169 -15.09 -14.26 23.54
CA ILE A 169 -14.22 -14.99 22.63
C ILE A 169 -14.36 -14.40 21.24
N LEU A 170 -13.23 -14.01 20.65
CA LEU A 170 -13.11 -13.71 19.23
C LEU A 170 -12.58 -14.95 18.51
N LYS A 171 -13.38 -15.50 17.60
CA LYS A 171 -13.02 -16.64 16.75
C LYS A 171 -12.94 -16.21 15.29
N PRO A 172 -11.75 -16.19 14.65
CA PRO A 172 -11.66 -15.97 13.20
C PRO A 172 -12.49 -17.02 12.45
N LEU A 173 -13.22 -16.58 11.42
CA LEU A 173 -13.90 -17.50 10.51
C LEU A 173 -12.90 -18.13 9.52
N GLY A 174 -13.09 -19.41 9.20
CA GLY A 174 -12.25 -20.13 8.24
C GLY A 174 -11.64 -21.39 8.84
N GLN A 175 -10.53 -21.85 8.26
CA GLN A 175 -9.90 -23.14 8.59
C GLN A 175 -8.88 -23.00 9.73
N THR A 176 -9.35 -22.52 10.89
CA THR A 176 -8.49 -22.43 12.07
C THR A 176 -9.24 -22.79 13.35
N GLN A 177 -8.53 -23.43 14.28
CA GLN A 177 -9.01 -23.70 15.64
C GLN A 177 -8.63 -22.59 16.62
N LYS A 178 -7.93 -21.55 16.15
CA LYS A 178 -7.47 -20.46 17.01
C LYS A 178 -8.67 -19.68 17.56
N VAL A 179 -8.63 -19.39 18.86
CA VAL A 179 -9.58 -18.50 19.53
C VAL A 179 -8.83 -17.50 20.41
N PHE A 180 -9.43 -16.33 20.63
CA PHE A 180 -8.90 -15.30 21.51
C PHE A 180 -9.93 -14.97 22.59
N GLN A 181 -9.68 -15.49 23.80
CA GLN A 181 -10.58 -15.34 24.94
C GLN A 181 -10.07 -14.29 25.93
N PHE A 182 -10.95 -13.36 26.31
CA PHE A 182 -10.66 -12.21 27.16
C PHE A 182 -11.76 -11.98 28.20
N LYS A 183 -11.40 -11.29 29.28
CA LYS A 183 -12.34 -10.68 30.23
C LYS A 183 -11.79 -9.37 30.81
N GLY A 184 -12.68 -8.46 31.18
CA GLY A 184 -12.34 -7.30 31.98
C GLY A 184 -12.04 -7.67 33.44
N GLY A 185 -11.50 -6.71 34.19
CA GLY A 185 -11.39 -6.77 35.65
C GLY A 185 -12.75 -6.67 36.35
N THR A 186 -13.76 -6.11 35.69
CA THR A 186 -15.16 -6.08 36.14
C THR A 186 -16.12 -6.48 35.03
N VAL A 187 -17.35 -6.88 35.40
CA VAL A 187 -18.43 -7.18 34.44
C VAL A 187 -18.74 -6.00 33.53
N ASP A 188 -18.81 -4.78 34.09
CA ASP A 188 -19.10 -3.58 33.32
C ASP A 188 -17.98 -3.24 32.33
N GLN A 189 -16.72 -3.45 32.73
CA GLN A 189 -15.60 -3.32 31.81
C GLN A 189 -15.72 -4.33 30.67
N THR A 190 -16.03 -5.61 30.95
CA THR A 190 -16.25 -6.63 29.91
C THR A 190 -17.37 -6.22 28.95
N LYS A 191 -18.53 -5.81 29.48
CA LYS A 191 -19.67 -5.36 28.68
C LYS A 191 -19.32 -4.19 27.76
N THR A 192 -18.58 -3.20 28.29
CA THR A 192 -18.12 -2.04 27.51
C THR A 192 -17.25 -2.45 26.32
N TRP A 193 -16.27 -3.34 26.55
CA TRP A 193 -15.42 -3.86 25.48
C TRP A 193 -16.24 -4.64 24.44
N VAL A 194 -17.12 -5.54 24.88
CA VAL A 194 -17.95 -6.36 23.99
C VAL A 194 -18.84 -5.49 23.11
N GLN A 195 -19.48 -4.46 23.68
CA GLN A 195 -20.34 -3.55 22.94
C GLN A 195 -19.55 -2.81 21.85
N LEU A 196 -18.36 -2.28 22.17
CA LEU A 196 -17.56 -1.56 21.18
C LEU A 196 -17.00 -2.52 20.12
N ILE A 197 -16.54 -3.71 20.50
CA ILE A 197 -16.11 -4.76 19.57
C ILE A 197 -17.23 -5.12 18.58
N LYS A 198 -18.48 -5.25 19.04
CA LYS A 198 -19.62 -5.52 18.15
C LYS A 198 -19.79 -4.43 17.09
N GLN A 199 -19.71 -3.16 17.49
CA GLN A 199 -19.81 -2.02 16.56
C GLN A 199 -18.68 -2.08 15.51
N HIS A 200 -17.44 -2.33 15.95
CA HIS A 200 -16.31 -2.47 15.03
C HIS A 200 -16.42 -3.66 14.09
N LEU A 201 -16.94 -4.80 14.56
CA LEU A 201 -17.17 -5.97 13.70
C LEU A 201 -18.24 -5.69 12.65
N GLN A 202 -19.37 -5.10 13.06
CA GLN A 202 -20.51 -4.82 12.16
C GLN A 202 -20.14 -3.86 11.01
N ASP A 203 -19.25 -2.90 11.26
CA ASP A 203 -18.79 -1.89 10.30
C ASP A 203 -17.49 -2.30 9.56
N SER A 204 -17.00 -3.52 9.80
CA SER A 204 -15.76 -4.01 9.19
C SER A 204 -15.96 -4.63 7.81
N ILE A 205 -14.98 -4.43 6.93
CA ILE A 205 -14.94 -5.04 5.59
C ILE A 205 -14.93 -6.57 5.71
N GLY A 206 -14.20 -7.11 6.70
CA GLY A 206 -14.14 -8.54 6.94
C GLY A 206 -15.52 -9.12 7.24
N ALA A 207 -16.37 -8.44 8.00
CA ALA A 207 -17.75 -8.89 8.22
C ALA A 207 -18.62 -8.75 6.97
N LEU A 208 -18.54 -7.61 6.26
CA LEU A 208 -19.35 -7.33 5.07
C LEU A 208 -19.06 -8.31 3.92
N LYS A 209 -17.79 -8.62 3.65
CA LYS A 209 -17.35 -9.54 2.59
C LYS A 209 -17.14 -10.98 3.06
N VAL A 210 -17.30 -11.25 4.36
CA VAL A 210 -17.07 -12.56 4.98
C VAL A 210 -15.67 -13.13 4.65
N LEU A 211 -14.63 -12.31 4.85
CA LEU A 211 -13.23 -12.67 4.57
C LEU A 211 -12.68 -13.75 5.51
N LYS A 212 -12.09 -14.82 4.95
CA LYS A 212 -11.57 -15.99 5.71
C LYS A 212 -10.15 -16.38 5.36
N SER A 213 -9.59 -15.79 4.31
CA SER A 213 -8.27 -16.12 3.73
C SER A 213 -7.17 -16.07 4.79
N LEU A 214 -7.21 -15.03 5.64
CA LEU A 214 -6.15 -14.80 6.61
C LEU A 214 -5.97 -15.95 7.63
N SER A 215 -7.05 -16.64 7.97
CA SER A 215 -7.03 -17.78 8.90
C SER A 215 -6.21 -18.98 8.41
N THR A 216 -5.88 -19.04 7.11
CA THR A 216 -5.06 -20.10 6.51
C THR A 216 -3.57 -19.95 6.84
N TYR A 217 -3.13 -18.74 7.19
CA TYR A 217 -1.74 -18.47 7.56
C TYR A 217 -1.49 -18.80 9.02
N GLU A 218 -0.44 -19.57 9.29
CA GLU A 218 0.02 -19.81 10.65
C GLU A 218 0.42 -18.48 11.32
N TYR A 219 0.06 -18.32 12.60
CA TYR A 219 0.37 -17.12 13.38
C TYR A 219 -0.10 -15.79 12.77
N PHE A 220 -1.15 -15.80 11.92
CA PHE A 220 -1.64 -14.59 11.24
C PHE A 220 -1.90 -13.39 12.16
N TRP A 221 -2.22 -13.63 13.43
CA TRP A 221 -2.48 -12.59 14.43
C TRP A 221 -1.19 -11.97 15.02
N ARG A 222 0.00 -12.49 14.72
CA ARG A 222 1.27 -11.99 15.30
C ARG A 222 1.82 -10.78 14.57
N PHE A 223 1.45 -10.61 13.31
CA PHE A 223 1.89 -9.51 12.47
C PHE A 223 0.66 -8.78 11.97
N GLU A 224 0.72 -7.46 11.96
CA GLU A 224 -0.39 -6.69 11.44
C GLU A 224 -0.43 -6.79 9.92
N ARG A 225 -1.63 -7.10 9.43
CA ARG A 225 -1.98 -7.07 8.02
C ARG A 225 -3.08 -6.05 7.78
N ILE A 226 -3.03 -5.44 6.61
CA ILE A 226 -3.98 -4.43 6.16
C ILE A 226 -4.42 -4.78 4.74
N SER A 227 -5.64 -4.40 4.38
CA SER A 227 -6.15 -4.60 3.02
C SER A 227 -5.61 -3.53 2.07
N SER A 228 -5.67 -3.77 0.75
CA SER A 228 -5.38 -2.71 -0.21
C SER A 228 -6.42 -1.59 -0.17
N LEU A 229 -7.65 -1.91 0.25
CA LEU A 229 -8.68 -0.91 0.55
C LEU A 229 -8.27 -0.02 1.73
N GLN A 230 -7.70 -0.60 2.79
CA GLN A 230 -7.21 0.20 3.92
C GLN A 230 -6.04 1.10 3.50
N ILE A 231 -5.20 0.70 2.54
CA ILE A 231 -4.19 1.60 1.94
C ILE A 231 -4.86 2.80 1.26
N MET A 232 -5.94 2.58 0.51
CA MET A 232 -6.70 3.67 -0.11
C MET A 232 -7.31 4.64 0.90
N GLU A 233 -7.63 4.19 2.11
CA GLU A 233 -8.13 5.01 3.22
C GLU A 233 -7.00 5.75 3.95
N ASP A 234 -5.96 5.02 4.36
CA ASP A 234 -5.00 5.47 5.38
C ASP A 234 -3.71 6.08 4.81
N ALA A 235 -3.38 5.80 3.53
CA ALA A 235 -2.12 6.26 2.94
C ALA A 235 -2.13 7.76 2.70
N GLU A 236 -1.01 8.38 3.04
CA GLU A 236 -0.74 9.80 2.88
C GLU A 236 0.56 10.01 2.08
N ASP A 237 0.73 11.24 1.61
CA ASP A 237 1.89 11.68 0.85
C ASP A 237 3.20 11.39 1.61
N GLY A 238 4.08 10.63 0.99
CA GLY A 238 5.41 10.29 1.53
C GLY A 238 5.47 8.96 2.26
N ASP A 239 4.34 8.28 2.46
CA ASP A 239 4.35 6.89 2.92
C ASP A 239 5.05 6.01 1.88
N ILE A 240 5.51 4.82 2.27
CA ILE A 240 6.29 3.95 1.38
C ILE A 240 5.72 2.55 1.28
N LEU A 241 5.96 1.94 0.12
CA LEU A 241 5.79 0.51 -0.11
C LEU A 241 7.15 -0.13 -0.33
N LEU A 242 7.41 -1.23 0.38
CA LEU A 242 8.55 -2.11 0.18
C LEU A 242 8.08 -3.39 -0.49
N PHE A 243 8.81 -3.84 -1.49
CA PHE A 243 8.44 -4.99 -2.30
C PHE A 243 9.52 -6.06 -2.24
N GLN A 244 9.08 -7.31 -2.21
CA GLN A 244 9.91 -8.49 -2.41
C GLN A 244 9.46 -9.18 -3.70
N GLY A 245 10.18 -8.96 -4.80
CA GLY A 245 9.88 -9.53 -6.11
C GLY A 245 10.20 -11.03 -6.23
N LYS A 246 9.53 -11.68 -7.17
CA LYS A 246 9.71 -13.12 -7.48
C LYS A 246 10.86 -13.40 -8.46
N ASP A 247 11.29 -12.39 -9.22
CA ASP A 247 12.26 -12.56 -10.31
C ASP A 247 13.66 -12.95 -9.81
N ILE A 248 14.41 -13.71 -10.62
CA ILE A 248 15.81 -14.07 -10.34
C ILE A 248 16.68 -12.82 -10.12
N ASN A 249 16.41 -11.74 -10.86
CA ASN A 249 17.11 -10.46 -10.68
C ASN A 249 16.83 -9.83 -9.31
N CYS A 250 15.64 -10.03 -8.74
CA CYS A 250 15.32 -9.62 -7.37
C CYS A 250 16.11 -10.43 -6.35
N HIS A 251 16.27 -11.75 -6.56
CA HIS A 251 17.12 -12.59 -5.71
C HIS A 251 18.58 -12.12 -5.69
N ILE A 252 19.12 -11.74 -6.84
CA ILE A 252 20.49 -11.20 -6.96
C ILE A 252 20.60 -9.87 -6.21
N GLN A 253 19.66 -8.95 -6.40
CA GLN A 253 19.66 -7.67 -5.70
C GLN A 253 19.58 -7.83 -4.18
N ARG A 254 18.70 -8.70 -3.67
CA ARG A 254 18.61 -9.00 -2.23
C ARG A 254 19.89 -9.59 -1.67
N THR A 255 20.54 -10.48 -2.42
CA THR A 255 21.82 -11.08 -2.02
C THR A 255 22.93 -10.03 -1.94
N LEU A 256 23.01 -9.12 -2.91
CA LEU A 256 24.01 -8.05 -2.93
C LEU A 256 23.76 -6.97 -1.86
N THR A 257 22.50 -6.66 -1.59
CA THR A 257 22.12 -5.62 -0.62
C THR A 257 21.93 -6.16 0.80
N GLN A 258 22.04 -7.49 0.98
CA GLN A 258 21.73 -8.20 2.22
C GLN A 258 20.39 -7.78 2.83
N ALA A 259 19.38 -7.56 1.97
CA ALA A 259 18.08 -7.03 2.35
C ALA A 259 16.96 -7.97 1.94
N ASN A 260 15.89 -8.00 2.74
CA ASN A 260 14.68 -8.77 2.45
C ASN A 260 13.83 -8.20 1.30
N PHE A 261 14.08 -6.94 0.93
CA PHE A 261 13.35 -6.19 -0.09
C PHE A 261 14.28 -5.78 -1.24
N ASP A 262 13.77 -5.85 -2.47
CA ASP A 262 14.47 -5.49 -3.71
C ASP A 262 13.94 -4.23 -4.37
N HIS A 263 12.77 -3.75 -3.95
CA HIS A 263 12.20 -2.54 -4.52
C HIS A 263 11.45 -1.71 -3.46
N VAL A 264 11.39 -0.40 -3.68
CA VAL A 264 10.71 0.55 -2.81
C VAL A 264 10.12 1.69 -3.64
N GLY A 265 8.93 2.14 -3.27
CA GLY A 265 8.29 3.32 -3.88
C GLY A 265 7.57 4.16 -2.84
N ILE A 266 7.20 5.37 -3.25
CA ILE A 266 6.50 6.36 -2.41
C ILE A 266 5.03 6.37 -2.81
N LEU A 267 4.13 6.40 -1.84
CA LEU A 267 2.72 6.67 -2.05
C LEU A 267 2.50 8.19 -2.07
N ILE A 268 1.78 8.65 -3.09
CA ILE A 268 1.43 10.05 -3.28
C ILE A 268 0.00 10.17 -3.79
N ARG A 269 -0.75 11.13 -3.25
CA ARG A 269 -2.05 11.55 -3.76
C ARG A 269 -1.85 12.75 -4.67
N LEU A 270 -2.18 12.52 -5.94
CA LEU A 270 -2.21 13.59 -6.92
C LEU A 270 -3.65 14.09 -7.07
N ASN A 271 -3.87 14.93 -8.08
CA ASN A 271 -5.16 15.54 -8.38
C ASN A 271 -6.26 14.48 -8.41
N ASP A 272 -7.48 14.88 -8.05
CA ASP A 272 -8.65 14.00 -7.93
C ASP A 272 -8.61 13.02 -6.74
N ASN A 273 -7.71 13.26 -5.77
CA ASN A 273 -7.52 12.43 -4.56
C ASN A 273 -7.14 10.97 -4.86
N GLN A 274 -6.67 10.71 -6.08
CA GLN A 274 -6.23 9.39 -6.53
C GLN A 274 -4.86 9.05 -5.97
N LEU A 275 -4.71 7.82 -5.48
CA LEU A 275 -3.47 7.31 -4.92
C LEU A 275 -2.57 6.70 -6.01
N TYR A 276 -1.32 7.13 -6.04
CA TYR A 276 -0.29 6.64 -6.95
C TYR A 276 0.91 6.10 -6.17
N LEU A 277 1.51 5.06 -6.72
CA LEU A 277 2.86 4.60 -6.38
C LEU A 277 3.86 5.30 -7.31
N PHE A 278 4.68 6.16 -6.75
CA PHE A 278 5.80 6.83 -7.39
C PHE A 278 7.08 6.02 -7.20
N GLU A 279 7.65 5.53 -8.29
CA GLU A 279 8.72 4.52 -8.25
C GLU A 279 9.65 4.63 -9.46
N ALA A 280 10.89 4.12 -9.31
CA ALA A 280 11.85 3.99 -10.41
C ALA A 280 11.93 2.53 -10.86
N LEU A 281 11.57 2.27 -12.12
CA LEU A 281 11.47 0.93 -12.71
C LEU A 281 12.59 0.67 -13.73
N PRO A 282 13.06 -0.59 -13.88
CA PRO A 282 14.22 -0.90 -14.71
C PRO A 282 14.11 -0.50 -16.19
N LEU A 283 12.95 -0.67 -16.83
CA LEU A 283 12.80 -0.43 -18.27
C LEU A 283 12.49 1.03 -18.58
N HIS A 284 11.64 1.65 -17.78
CA HIS A 284 11.03 2.94 -18.14
C HIS A 284 11.37 4.09 -17.20
N GLY A 285 12.23 3.89 -16.19
CA GLY A 285 12.65 4.97 -15.32
C GLY A 285 11.62 5.30 -14.24
N VAL A 286 11.63 6.57 -13.83
CA VAL A 286 10.73 7.11 -12.82
C VAL A 286 9.33 7.26 -13.41
N GLY A 287 8.37 6.54 -12.83
CA GLY A 287 6.99 6.50 -13.27
C GLY A 287 6.00 6.59 -12.12
N LEU A 288 4.71 6.55 -12.48
CA LEU A 288 3.60 6.54 -11.54
C LEU A 288 2.70 5.36 -11.83
N CYS A 289 2.29 4.61 -10.81
CA CYS A 289 1.31 3.55 -10.95
C CYS A 289 0.07 3.91 -10.15
N ARG A 290 -1.11 4.00 -10.79
CA ARG A 290 -2.37 4.11 -10.03
C ARG A 290 -2.52 2.89 -9.12
N TRP A 291 -2.81 3.12 -7.84
CA TRP A 291 -2.94 2.01 -6.89
C TRP A 291 -4.08 1.08 -7.28
N ASN A 292 -5.26 1.59 -7.63
CA ASN A 292 -6.37 0.74 -8.04
C ASN A 292 -6.05 -0.11 -9.26
N LYS A 293 -5.33 0.46 -10.23
CA LYS A 293 -4.88 -0.30 -11.41
C LYS A 293 -3.87 -1.38 -11.04
N PHE A 294 -2.99 -1.12 -10.06
CA PHE A 294 -2.10 -2.13 -9.50
C PHE A 294 -2.85 -3.34 -8.93
N ILE A 295 -3.99 -3.11 -8.29
CA ILE A 295 -4.86 -4.18 -7.76
C ILE A 295 -5.63 -4.89 -8.88
N ILE A 296 -6.35 -4.14 -9.72
CA ILE A 296 -7.22 -4.69 -10.78
C ILE A 296 -6.41 -5.48 -11.81
N CYS A 297 -5.24 -4.99 -12.21
CA CYS A 297 -4.35 -5.71 -13.10
C CYS A 297 -3.56 -6.84 -12.39
N LYS A 298 -3.85 -7.12 -11.12
CA LYS A 298 -3.15 -8.10 -10.27
C LYS A 298 -1.63 -7.99 -10.34
N TRP A 299 -1.10 -6.76 -10.35
CA TRP A 299 0.35 -6.54 -10.38
C TRP A 299 1.01 -6.84 -9.04
N ASN A 300 0.24 -6.92 -7.96
CA ASN A 300 0.65 -7.50 -6.69
C ASN A 300 1.20 -8.94 -6.83
N TYR A 301 0.72 -9.73 -7.80
CA TYR A 301 1.20 -11.11 -8.02
C TYR A 301 2.64 -11.20 -8.54
N LEU A 302 3.23 -10.08 -8.98
CA LEU A 302 4.65 -9.99 -9.33
C LEU A 302 5.58 -10.10 -8.11
N TYR A 303 5.01 -10.05 -6.90
CA TYR A 303 5.72 -9.95 -5.64
C TYR A 303 5.32 -11.10 -4.70
N HIS A 304 6.28 -11.57 -3.89
CA HIS A 304 6.01 -12.44 -2.75
C HIS A 304 5.40 -11.68 -1.58
N LYS A 305 5.84 -10.42 -1.39
CA LYS A 305 5.46 -9.59 -0.26
C LYS A 305 5.40 -8.13 -0.68
N VAL A 306 4.37 -7.42 -0.21
CA VAL A 306 4.29 -5.95 -0.27
C VAL A 306 4.05 -5.45 1.15
N ILE A 307 4.93 -4.59 1.63
CA ILE A 307 4.90 -4.02 2.97
C ILE A 307 4.63 -2.53 2.87
N TYR A 308 3.70 -2.04 3.67
CA TYR A 308 3.44 -0.62 3.86
C TYR A 308 4.12 -0.12 5.12
N ARG A 309 4.71 1.08 5.03
CA ARG A 309 5.16 1.84 6.19
C ARG A 309 4.70 3.29 6.06
N LYS A 310 4.01 3.77 7.10
CA LYS A 310 3.51 5.13 7.20
C LYS A 310 4.63 6.06 7.67
N LEU A 311 4.84 7.16 6.97
CA LEU A 311 5.68 8.26 7.43
C LEU A 311 4.92 9.06 8.49
N GLN A 312 5.45 9.10 9.70
CA GLN A 312 4.90 9.81 10.84
C GLN A 312 5.57 11.18 10.93
N VAL A 313 4.97 12.17 10.24
CA VAL A 313 5.46 13.54 10.19
C VAL A 313 4.29 14.52 10.15
N ASN A 314 4.53 15.78 10.52
CA ASN A 314 3.60 16.85 10.22
C ASN A 314 3.64 17.17 8.72
N ARG A 315 2.52 16.99 8.03
CA ARG A 315 2.38 17.25 6.59
C ARG A 315 1.70 18.60 6.37
N ASP A 316 2.44 19.67 6.66
CA ASP A 316 1.97 21.02 6.34
C ASP A 316 1.94 21.28 4.82
N GLU A 317 1.35 22.40 4.42
CA GLU A 317 1.23 22.78 3.00
C GLU A 317 2.59 22.84 2.29
N ASN A 318 3.64 23.24 3.02
CA ASN A 318 5.00 23.30 2.48
C ASN A 318 5.59 21.90 2.23
N PHE A 319 5.35 20.94 3.13
CA PHE A 319 5.70 19.54 2.91
C PHE A 319 5.05 18.99 1.64
N ILE A 320 3.73 19.18 1.51
CA ILE A 320 2.96 18.70 0.36
C ILE A 320 3.44 19.36 -0.93
N SER A 321 3.60 20.69 -0.94
CA SER A 321 4.07 21.43 -2.11
C SER A 321 5.46 20.97 -2.57
N ARG A 322 6.41 20.79 -1.65
CA ARG A 322 7.76 20.31 -1.98
C ARG A 322 7.77 18.87 -2.47
N MET A 323 6.88 18.03 -1.95
CA MET A 323 6.74 16.66 -2.43
C MET A 323 6.23 16.63 -3.87
N HIS A 324 5.20 17.41 -4.18
CA HIS A 324 4.61 17.50 -5.52
C HIS A 324 5.58 18.13 -6.52
N GLU A 325 6.36 19.13 -6.10
CA GLU A 325 7.47 19.70 -6.86
C GLU A 325 8.49 18.61 -7.21
N PHE A 326 8.97 17.87 -6.20
CA PHE A 326 9.92 16.78 -6.43
C PHE A 326 9.39 15.72 -7.40
N VAL A 327 8.14 15.30 -7.26
CA VAL A 327 7.53 14.32 -8.17
C VAL A 327 7.49 14.86 -9.59
N THR A 328 7.01 16.09 -9.78
CA THR A 328 6.92 16.74 -11.10
C THR A 328 8.29 16.87 -11.77
N GLU A 329 9.32 17.23 -11.00
CA GLU A 329 10.69 17.39 -11.52
C GLU A 329 11.39 16.07 -11.87
N ASN A 330 10.94 14.93 -11.33
CA ASN A 330 11.66 13.66 -11.44
C ASN A 330 10.92 12.59 -12.26
N ILE A 331 9.63 12.79 -12.56
CA ILE A 331 8.90 11.96 -13.51
C ILE A 331 9.63 11.86 -14.85
N GLY A 332 9.68 10.66 -15.42
CA GLY A 332 10.24 10.38 -16.74
C GLY A 332 11.77 10.34 -16.80
N LYS A 333 12.48 10.65 -15.70
CA LYS A 333 13.92 10.45 -15.61
C LYS A 333 14.26 8.97 -15.71
N GLN A 334 15.35 8.65 -16.40
CA GLN A 334 15.70 7.26 -16.69
C GLN A 334 16.10 6.47 -15.43
N TYR A 335 16.08 5.15 -15.52
CA TYR A 335 16.58 4.27 -14.47
C TYR A 335 18.08 4.02 -14.66
N SER A 336 18.82 3.85 -13.57
CA SER A 336 20.17 3.28 -13.64
C SER A 336 20.50 2.55 -12.36
N PHE A 337 20.69 1.24 -12.49
CA PHE A 337 21.40 0.45 -11.51
C PHE A 337 22.85 0.32 -11.95
N ASN A 338 23.73 1.14 -11.40
CA ASN A 338 25.17 0.98 -11.59
C ASN A 338 25.81 0.64 -10.23
N PRO A 339 26.23 -0.61 -9.99
CA PRO A 339 26.83 -1.03 -8.73
C PRO A 339 28.02 -0.15 -8.30
N THR A 340 28.76 0.43 -9.24
CA THR A 340 29.87 1.37 -8.93
C THR A 340 29.38 2.69 -8.29
N LYS A 341 28.10 3.08 -8.49
CA LYS A 341 27.47 4.23 -7.81
C LYS A 341 27.14 3.94 -6.34
N LEU A 342 26.95 2.66 -5.96
CA LEU A 342 26.71 2.26 -4.57
C LEU A 342 27.96 2.51 -3.70
N PHE A 343 29.16 2.47 -4.29
CA PHE A 343 30.44 2.73 -3.62
C PHE A 343 30.85 4.21 -3.61
N LYS A 344 30.02 5.14 -4.12
CA LYS A 344 30.31 6.59 -4.05
C LYS A 344 29.92 7.16 -2.68
N PHE A 345 30.92 7.55 -1.90
CA PHE A 345 30.78 7.96 -0.50
C PHE A 345 30.25 9.40 -0.28
N LYS A 346 30.29 10.29 -1.29
CA LYS A 346 29.86 11.69 -1.15
C LYS A 346 28.64 12.02 -2.02
N SER A 347 27.69 12.74 -1.42
CA SER A 347 26.55 13.34 -2.13
C SER A 347 27.03 14.54 -2.96
N THR A 348 27.21 14.38 -4.27
CA THR A 348 27.32 15.53 -5.16
C THR A 348 25.92 16.10 -5.39
N MET A 349 25.58 17.20 -4.70
CA MET A 349 24.55 18.12 -5.19
C MET A 349 25.02 18.65 -6.54
N LEU A 350 24.52 18.08 -7.62
CA LEU A 350 24.88 18.52 -8.97
C LEU A 350 24.21 19.88 -9.21
N GLN A 351 25.00 20.95 -9.15
CA GLN A 351 24.57 22.32 -9.43
C GLN A 351 24.45 22.61 -10.94
N ASP A 352 24.84 21.65 -11.79
CA ASP A 352 24.82 21.78 -13.24
C ASP A 352 23.45 21.34 -13.83
N PRO A 353 22.67 22.25 -14.44
CA PRO A 353 21.36 21.95 -15.03
C PRO A 353 21.41 20.84 -16.10
N GLN A 354 22.52 20.71 -16.84
CA GLN A 354 22.65 19.67 -17.86
C GLN A 354 22.75 18.27 -17.25
N GLN A 355 23.39 18.13 -16.09
CA GLN A 355 23.55 16.85 -15.41
C GLN A 355 22.29 16.43 -14.62
N GLN A 356 21.42 17.38 -14.28
CA GLN A 356 20.12 17.11 -13.67
C GLN A 356 19.13 16.46 -14.66
N GLN A 357 19.23 16.78 -15.95
CA GLN A 357 18.38 16.23 -17.01
C GLN A 357 18.74 14.77 -17.34
N THR A 358 20.03 14.39 -17.26
CA THR A 358 20.50 13.01 -17.50
C THR A 358 20.49 12.16 -16.23
N ARG A 359 19.86 12.64 -15.15
CA ARG A 359 19.88 11.93 -13.88
C ARG A 359 19.10 10.62 -14.00
N THR A 360 19.70 9.59 -13.45
CA THR A 360 19.12 8.26 -13.40
C THR A 360 18.84 7.86 -11.96
N PHE A 361 17.74 7.17 -11.67
CA PHE A 361 17.43 6.71 -10.32
C PHE A 361 17.42 5.18 -10.19
N PHE A 362 17.93 4.70 -9.06
CA PHE A 362 17.50 3.42 -8.48
C PHE A 362 16.29 3.65 -7.55
N SER A 363 15.49 2.62 -7.28
CA SER A 363 14.25 2.73 -6.51
C SER A 363 14.46 3.34 -5.12
N SER A 364 15.43 2.84 -4.36
CA SER A 364 15.80 3.40 -3.05
C SER A 364 16.53 4.74 -3.15
N GLU A 365 17.23 5.02 -4.26
CA GLU A 365 17.83 6.34 -4.50
C GLU A 365 16.76 7.41 -4.68
N LEU A 366 15.68 7.09 -5.42
CA LEU A 366 14.54 7.99 -5.63
C LEU A 366 13.88 8.35 -4.29
N VAL A 367 13.60 7.35 -3.45
CA VAL A 367 13.04 7.56 -2.10
C VAL A 367 13.98 8.40 -1.24
N ALA A 368 15.26 8.05 -1.19
CA ALA A 368 16.25 8.81 -0.42
C ALA A 368 16.40 10.25 -0.92
N ALA A 369 16.37 10.47 -2.24
CA ALA A 369 16.43 11.81 -2.83
C ALA A 369 15.18 12.64 -2.50
N CYS A 370 13.99 12.04 -2.57
CA CYS A 370 12.74 12.69 -2.15
C CYS A 370 12.81 13.09 -0.67
N TYR A 371 13.16 12.15 0.21
CA TYR A 371 13.24 12.41 1.65
C TYR A 371 14.31 13.46 2.00
N LYS A 372 15.41 13.55 1.26
CA LYS A 372 16.37 14.67 1.41
C LYS A 372 15.84 15.99 0.88
N HIS A 373 15.12 15.97 -0.24
CA HIS A 373 14.45 17.16 -0.75
C HIS A 373 13.45 17.71 0.27
N LEU A 374 12.81 16.81 1.04
CA LEU A 374 11.94 17.14 2.16
C LEU A 374 12.69 17.39 3.47
N ASN A 375 14.02 17.41 3.49
CA ASN A 375 14.87 17.54 4.69
C ASN A 375 14.65 16.47 5.79
N LEU A 376 14.03 15.33 5.47
CA LEU A 376 13.86 14.19 6.37
C LEU A 376 15.16 13.39 6.54
N LEU A 377 16.00 13.31 5.50
CA LEU A 377 17.29 12.61 5.55
C LEU A 377 18.47 13.57 5.50
N SER A 378 19.62 13.15 6.04
CA SER A 378 20.83 13.96 5.95
C SER A 378 21.32 14.11 4.51
N LYS A 379 21.77 15.32 4.17
CA LYS A 379 22.38 15.65 2.88
C LYS A 379 23.81 15.12 2.75
N ASP A 380 24.43 14.71 3.85
CA ASP A 380 25.84 14.26 3.89
C ASP A 380 26.03 12.86 3.30
N ILE A 381 25.07 11.96 3.51
CA ILE A 381 25.09 10.58 2.99
C ILE A 381 24.59 10.63 1.55
N SER A 382 25.22 9.96 0.59
CA SER A 382 24.71 9.89 -0.80
C SER A 382 23.37 9.15 -0.89
N SER A 383 22.47 9.55 -1.80
CA SER A 383 21.20 8.82 -1.99
C SER A 383 21.44 7.41 -2.53
N THR A 384 22.55 7.20 -3.22
CA THR A 384 22.97 5.90 -3.76
C THR A 384 23.43 4.92 -2.68
N GLN A 385 23.63 5.37 -1.44
CA GLN A 385 24.01 4.48 -0.33
C GLN A 385 22.81 3.83 0.35
N TYR A 386 21.60 4.25 0.01
CA TYR A 386 20.38 3.63 0.51
C TYR A 386 19.99 2.47 -0.40
N SER A 387 19.73 1.32 0.20
CA SER A 387 19.09 0.16 -0.42
C SER A 387 17.61 0.11 -0.03
N PRO A 388 16.75 -0.70 -0.68
CA PRO A 388 15.36 -0.86 -0.25
C PRO A 388 15.26 -1.33 1.21
N GLY A 389 16.13 -2.26 1.62
CA GLY A 389 16.25 -2.69 3.02
C GLY A 389 16.67 -1.59 4.00
N SER A 390 17.24 -0.47 3.52
CA SER A 390 17.49 0.70 4.38
C SER A 390 16.20 1.30 4.93
N PHE A 391 15.08 1.08 4.26
CA PHE A 391 13.76 1.57 4.67
C PHE A 391 12.93 0.51 5.41
N SER A 392 13.48 -0.66 5.72
CA SER A 392 12.82 -1.71 6.54
C SER A 392 12.90 -1.40 8.04
N SER A 393 11.96 -1.92 8.84
CA SER A 393 12.05 -1.84 10.31
C SER A 393 13.20 -2.67 10.88
N GLU A 394 13.71 -3.65 10.13
CA GLU A 394 14.89 -4.44 10.49
C GLU A 394 16.18 -3.59 10.48
N ASN A 395 16.20 -2.49 9.71
CA ASN A 395 17.33 -1.58 9.68
C ASN A 395 17.18 -0.45 10.68
N GLN A 396 17.78 -0.64 11.86
CA GLN A 396 17.79 0.35 12.94
C GLN A 396 18.70 1.57 12.67
N LYS A 397 19.47 1.58 11.58
CA LYS A 397 20.40 2.68 11.25
C LYS A 397 19.73 3.82 10.49
N LEU A 398 18.54 3.61 9.92
CA LEU A 398 17.82 4.69 9.26
C LEU A 398 17.30 5.67 10.31
N SER A 399 17.87 6.87 10.32
CA SER A 399 17.42 7.95 11.19
C SER A 399 16.93 9.11 10.34
N LEU A 400 15.65 9.45 10.53
CA LEU A 400 15.09 10.69 9.98
C LEU A 400 15.43 11.85 10.91
N ARG A 401 15.70 13.02 10.34
CA ARG A 401 15.96 14.27 11.10
C ARG A 401 14.76 14.68 11.94
N TYR A 402 13.55 14.38 11.46
CA TYR A 402 12.29 14.53 12.16
C TYR A 402 11.27 13.52 11.65
N GLY A 403 10.36 13.11 12.52
CA GLY A 403 9.41 12.04 12.25
C GLY A 403 10.04 10.64 12.30
N SER A 404 9.26 9.64 11.90
CA SER A 404 9.65 8.23 11.88
C SER A 404 8.88 7.46 10.81
N LEU A 405 9.37 6.30 10.39
CA LEU A 405 8.53 5.33 9.67
C LEU A 405 7.87 4.41 10.69
N SER A 406 6.58 4.11 10.50
CA SER A 406 5.82 3.18 11.33
C SER A 406 6.42 1.76 11.31
N GLU A 407 5.85 0.87 12.10
CA GLU A 407 6.06 -0.57 11.92
C GLU A 407 5.70 -1.02 10.48
N GLU A 408 6.15 -2.23 10.12
CA GLU A 408 5.83 -2.85 8.84
C GLU A 408 4.45 -3.49 8.85
N TYR A 409 3.58 -3.07 7.93
CA TYR A 409 2.26 -3.64 7.72
C TYR A 409 2.26 -4.48 6.44
N LEU A 410 1.98 -5.77 6.55
CA LEU A 410 1.87 -6.63 5.36
C LEU A 410 0.53 -6.37 4.68
N ILE A 411 0.57 -6.00 3.40
CA ILE A 411 -0.66 -5.83 2.63
C ILE A 411 -1.17 -7.21 2.22
N ASP A 412 -2.40 -7.50 2.60
CA ASP A 412 -3.14 -8.68 2.22
C ASP A 412 -4.07 -8.32 1.06
N PHE A 413 -3.87 -9.00 -0.07
CA PHE A 413 -4.64 -8.80 -1.30
C PHE A 413 -5.69 -9.92 -1.49
N GLU A 414 -5.80 -10.87 -0.56
CA GLU A 414 -6.72 -12.00 -0.71
C GLU A 414 -8.17 -11.61 -0.35
N GLY A 415 -9.10 -11.83 -1.27
CA GLY A 415 -10.53 -11.56 -1.08
C GLY A 415 -10.99 -10.17 -1.53
N GLU A 416 -10.16 -9.48 -2.31
CA GLU A 416 -10.46 -8.16 -2.88
C GLU A 416 -11.05 -8.22 -4.28
#